data_AF-A0A6S4GUB2-F1
#
_entry.id   AF-A0A6S4GUB2-F1
#
_cell.length_a   1.000
_cell.length_b   1.000
_cell.length_c   1.000
_cell.angle_alpha   90.00
_cell.angle_beta   90.00
_cell.angle_gamma   90.00
#
_symmetry.space_group_name_H-M   'P 1'
#
loop_
_entity.id
_entity.type
_entity.pdbx_description
1 polymer ?
#
loop_
_entity_poly.entity_id
_entity_poly.type
_entity_poly.pdbx_seq_one_letter_code
_entity_poly.pdbx_strand_id
1 'polypeptide(L)'
;MTRVDKQGFTLVELMLAMAFISILLLSITMVGVQAGRMYSRGVVLRDINQAGRDISDTIRRDFLQANANKIDGSGLRVPNNSSWATGRLCLGSHSYVWNNPRYLDDPSLLGANRLFKVDGNPINLVRVVDADGGLCKKDGSGKYPEMVDLAKSSNLLRSISSGDGSIGMHDVTLEKITSDDSREALYKLTFTLGTSKMSEIRNSSCKDPSETDNNFDFCSINKFEMIVRTNG
;
A
#
# COMPACT_ATOMS: atom_id res chain seq x y z
N MET A 1 -7.71 80.16 -5.89
CA MET A 1 -7.51 79.18 -6.99
C MET A 1 -6.56 78.11 -6.46
N THR A 2 -7.10 77.00 -5.95
CA THR A 2 -6.32 75.93 -5.32
C THR A 2 -5.62 75.11 -6.39
N ARG A 3 -4.30 75.22 -6.44
CA ARG A 3 -3.43 74.46 -7.35
C ARG A 3 -3.35 73.03 -6.79
N VAL A 4 -4.04 72.09 -7.43
CA VAL A 4 -3.90 70.66 -7.13
C VAL A 4 -2.68 70.18 -7.90
N ASP A 5 -1.56 69.95 -7.21
CA ASP A 5 -0.40 69.30 -7.80
C ASP A 5 -0.77 67.86 -8.16
N LYS A 6 -0.83 67.58 -9.47
CA LYS A 6 -0.96 66.22 -9.98
C LYS A 6 0.40 65.53 -9.83
N GLN A 7 0.61 64.85 -8.71
CA GLN A 7 1.73 63.92 -8.55
C GLN A 7 1.45 62.69 -9.42
N GLY A 8 2.09 62.62 -10.58
CA GLY A 8 2.14 61.41 -11.40
C GLY A 8 3.31 60.54 -10.97
N PHE A 9 3.09 59.23 -10.87
CA PHE A 9 4.17 58.27 -10.66
C PHE A 9 5.10 58.24 -11.87
N THR A 10 6.40 58.09 -11.63
CA THR A 10 7.34 57.84 -12.72
C THR A 10 7.12 56.44 -13.30
N LEU A 11 7.35 56.27 -14.60
CA LEU A 11 7.28 54.96 -15.26
C LEU A 11 8.15 53.92 -14.56
N VAL A 12 9.28 54.35 -13.98
CA VAL A 12 10.22 53.50 -13.23
C VAL A 12 9.62 53.02 -11.90
N GLU A 13 8.99 53.90 -11.11
CA GLU A 13 8.33 53.51 -9.86
C GLU A 13 7.18 52.52 -10.10
N LEU A 14 6.38 52.76 -11.15
CA LEU A 14 5.29 51.86 -11.52
C LEU A 14 5.82 50.47 -11.91
N MET A 15 6.89 50.41 -12.72
CA MET A 15 7.51 49.15 -13.11
C MET A 15 8.12 48.40 -11.91
N LEU A 16 8.76 49.12 -10.98
CA LEU A 16 9.35 48.53 -9.80
C LEU A 16 8.27 47.99 -8.84
N ALA A 17 7.18 48.71 -8.65
CA ALA A 17 6.03 48.26 -7.86
C ALA A 17 5.39 46.99 -8.45
N MET A 18 5.15 46.96 -9.76
CA MET A 18 4.58 45.79 -10.45
C MET A 18 5.52 44.58 -10.41
N ALA A 19 6.84 44.78 -10.54
CA ALA A 19 7.82 43.71 -10.42
C ALA A 19 7.81 43.11 -9.00
N PHE A 20 7.75 43.94 -7.97
CA PHE A 20 7.67 43.48 -6.57
C PHE A 20 6.40 42.67 -6.30
N ILE A 21 5.24 43.17 -6.75
CA ILE A 21 3.96 42.45 -6.61
C ILE A 21 4.00 41.10 -7.34
N SER A 22 4.59 41.06 -8.53
CA SER A 22 4.69 39.84 -9.32
C SER A 22 5.56 38.78 -8.63
N ILE A 23 6.72 39.17 -8.08
CA ILE A 23 7.59 38.27 -7.32
C ILE A 23 6.86 37.74 -6.08
N LEU A 24 6.15 38.61 -5.35
CA LEU A 24 5.37 38.21 -4.17
C LEU A 24 4.29 37.17 -4.52
N LEU A 25 3.55 37.39 -5.61
CA LEU A 25 2.52 36.46 -6.07
C LEU A 25 3.11 35.11 -6.49
N LEU A 26 4.26 35.11 -7.17
CA LEU A 26 4.97 33.88 -7.52
C LEU A 26 5.43 33.11 -6.28
N SER A 27 5.98 33.81 -5.28
CA SER A 27 6.38 33.20 -4.01
C SER A 27 5.19 32.56 -3.29
N ILE A 28 4.05 33.26 -3.17
CA ILE A 28 2.85 32.73 -2.53
C ILE A 28 2.33 31.49 -3.27
N THR A 29 2.29 31.54 -4.60
CA THR A 29 1.85 30.42 -5.43
C THR A 29 2.74 29.19 -5.23
N MET A 30 4.06 29.39 -5.22
CA MET A 30 5.02 28.31 -5.03
C MET A 30 4.90 27.65 -3.65
N VAL A 31 4.71 28.45 -2.59
CA VAL A 31 4.47 27.95 -1.23
C VAL A 31 3.15 27.17 -1.17
N GLY A 32 2.09 27.68 -1.79
CA GLY A 32 0.79 27.00 -1.86
C GLY A 32 0.87 25.63 -2.51
N VAL A 33 1.58 25.52 -3.64
CA VAL A 33 1.82 24.23 -4.31
C VAL A 33 2.58 23.29 -3.39
N GLN A 34 3.69 23.71 -2.78
CA GLN A 34 4.49 22.86 -1.89
C GLN A 34 3.69 22.40 -0.66
N ALA A 35 2.89 23.27 -0.07
CA ALA A 35 2.02 22.92 1.06
C ALA A 35 0.96 21.88 0.66
N GLY A 36 0.35 22.03 -0.52
CA GLY A 36 -0.60 21.05 -1.06
C GLY A 36 0.03 19.67 -1.26
N ARG A 37 1.24 19.62 -1.82
CA ARG A 37 2.02 18.38 -1.99
C ARG A 37 2.30 17.67 -0.67
N MET A 38 2.75 18.43 0.33
CA MET A 38 3.02 17.90 1.67
C MET A 38 1.74 17.37 2.33
N TYR A 39 0.60 18.05 2.13
CA TYR A 39 -0.70 17.61 2.64
C TYR A 39 -1.11 16.26 2.04
N SER A 40 -1.10 16.13 0.71
CA SER A 40 -1.46 14.88 0.03
C SER A 40 -0.62 13.71 0.53
N ARG A 41 0.70 13.90 0.61
CA ARG A 41 1.63 12.88 1.12
C ARG A 41 1.35 12.52 2.58
N GLY A 42 1.04 13.53 3.40
CA GLY A 42 0.68 13.35 4.80
C GLY A 42 -0.60 12.52 4.98
N VAL A 43 -1.62 12.76 4.14
CA VAL A 43 -2.85 11.97 4.13
C VAL A 43 -2.57 10.51 3.75
N VAL A 44 -1.83 10.26 2.66
CA VAL A 44 -1.50 8.89 2.24
C VAL A 44 -0.67 8.15 3.30
N LEU A 45 0.32 8.82 3.92
CA LEU A 45 1.11 8.24 4.99
C LEU A 45 0.25 7.91 6.23
N ARG A 46 -0.70 8.79 6.59
CA ARG A 46 -1.63 8.53 7.68
C ARG A 46 -2.49 7.30 7.38
N ASP A 47 -3.02 7.20 6.16
CA ASP A 47 -3.89 6.11 5.74
C ASP A 47 -3.15 4.77 5.71
N ILE A 48 -1.89 4.72 5.24
CA ILE A 48 -1.03 3.54 5.33
C ILE A 48 -0.80 3.11 6.78
N ASN A 49 -0.49 4.08 7.66
CA ASN A 49 -0.25 3.78 9.07
C ASN A 49 -1.50 3.28 9.79
N GLN A 50 -2.67 3.83 9.45
CA GLN A 50 -3.93 3.36 9.97
C GLN A 50 -4.23 1.94 9.50
N ALA A 51 -4.16 1.70 8.18
CA ALA A 51 -4.36 0.37 7.61
C ALA A 51 -3.39 -0.66 8.22
N GLY A 52 -2.11 -0.31 8.36
CA GLY A 52 -1.11 -1.20 8.96
C GLY A 52 -1.41 -1.57 10.41
N ARG A 53 -1.94 -0.64 11.22
CA ARG A 53 -2.41 -0.93 12.59
C ARG A 53 -3.62 -1.86 12.59
N ASP A 54 -4.64 -1.54 11.80
CA ASP A 54 -5.88 -2.32 11.72
C ASP A 54 -5.62 -3.76 11.23
N ILE A 55 -4.75 -3.91 10.23
CA ILE A 55 -4.28 -5.21 9.71
C ILE A 55 -3.50 -5.95 10.80
N SER A 56 -2.53 -5.30 11.46
CA SER A 56 -1.72 -5.92 12.51
C SER A 56 -2.58 -6.46 13.65
N ASP A 57 -3.57 -5.68 14.10
CA ASP A 57 -4.46 -6.08 15.17
C ASP A 57 -5.38 -7.23 14.77
N THR A 58 -5.84 -7.25 13.52
CA THR A 58 -6.65 -8.35 12.99
C THR A 58 -5.83 -9.63 12.86
N ILE A 59 -4.61 -9.56 12.31
CA ILE A 59 -3.71 -10.70 12.21
C ILE A 59 -3.34 -11.22 13.61
N ARG A 60 -3.04 -10.34 14.58
CA ARG A 60 -2.77 -10.75 15.97
C ARG A 60 -3.91 -11.55 16.55
N ARG A 61 -5.15 -11.10 16.39
CA ARG A 61 -6.34 -11.82 16.88
C ARG A 61 -6.49 -13.19 16.23
N ASP A 62 -6.24 -13.30 14.92
CA ASP A 62 -6.32 -14.58 14.22
C ASP A 62 -5.19 -15.54 14.61
N PHE A 63 -3.97 -15.03 14.80
CA PHE A 63 -2.86 -15.83 15.32
C PHE A 63 -3.17 -16.39 16.71
N LEU A 64 -3.79 -15.59 17.59
CA LEU A 64 -4.19 -16.06 18.92
C LEU A 64 -5.18 -17.24 18.86
N GLN A 65 -5.96 -17.36 17.79
CA GLN A 65 -6.90 -18.48 17.57
C GLN A 65 -6.31 -19.60 16.71
N ALA A 66 -5.12 -19.39 16.15
CA ALA A 66 -4.49 -20.33 15.25
C ALA A 66 -3.69 -21.38 16.04
N ASN A 67 -3.59 -22.55 15.41
CA ASN A 67 -2.69 -23.61 15.83
C ASN A 67 -1.40 -23.49 15.03
N ALA A 68 -0.24 -23.49 15.70
CA ALA A 68 1.06 -23.37 15.05
C ALA A 68 1.27 -24.39 13.91
N ASN A 69 0.75 -25.61 14.06
CA ASN A 69 0.87 -26.69 13.07
C ASN A 69 -0.02 -26.50 11.83
N LYS A 70 -0.90 -25.50 11.86
CA LYS A 70 -1.78 -25.13 10.74
C LYS A 70 -1.33 -23.85 10.04
N ILE A 71 -0.29 -23.19 10.54
CA ILE A 71 0.27 -22.01 9.90
C ILE A 71 1.08 -22.44 8.68
N ASP A 72 0.73 -21.90 7.53
CA ASP A 72 1.42 -22.13 6.28
C ASP A 72 1.88 -20.81 5.65
N GLY A 73 3.20 -20.62 5.62
CA GLY A 73 3.89 -19.50 4.97
C GLY A 73 4.56 -19.87 3.65
N SER A 74 4.37 -21.09 3.13
CA SER A 74 4.99 -21.53 1.87
C SER A 74 4.49 -20.73 0.65
N GLY A 75 3.31 -20.13 0.76
CA GLY A 75 2.68 -19.32 -0.27
C GLY A 75 2.89 -17.81 -0.12
N LEU A 76 3.73 -17.33 0.80
CA LEU A 76 3.91 -15.89 1.05
C LEU A 76 4.25 -15.12 -0.24
N ARG A 77 4.99 -15.75 -1.16
CA ARG A 77 5.22 -15.24 -2.52
C ARG A 77 5.14 -16.39 -3.51
N VAL A 78 4.13 -16.33 -4.38
CA VAL A 78 3.99 -17.27 -5.50
C VAL A 78 4.74 -16.70 -6.71
N PRO A 79 5.83 -17.36 -7.16
CA PRO A 79 6.61 -16.88 -8.30
C PRO A 79 5.79 -16.84 -9.59
N ASN A 80 6.09 -15.85 -10.43
CA ASN A 80 5.57 -15.71 -11.78
C ASN A 80 6.66 -15.09 -12.67
N ASN A 81 7.25 -15.93 -13.53
CA ASN A 81 8.37 -15.58 -14.40
C ASN A 81 9.53 -14.92 -13.63
N SER A 82 9.64 -13.59 -13.71
CA SER A 82 10.70 -12.77 -13.12
C SER A 82 10.30 -12.04 -11.83
N SER A 83 9.06 -12.22 -11.36
CA SER A 83 8.55 -11.61 -10.13
C SER A 83 7.64 -12.58 -9.36
N TRP A 84 6.82 -12.08 -8.44
CA TRP A 84 5.78 -12.84 -7.74
C TRP A 84 4.41 -12.24 -8.09
N ALA A 85 3.38 -13.07 -8.29
CA ALA A 85 2.06 -12.60 -8.69
C ALA A 85 1.11 -12.39 -7.51
N THR A 86 1.11 -13.35 -6.60
CA THR A 86 0.20 -13.39 -5.46
C THR A 86 0.96 -13.82 -4.21
N GLY A 87 0.41 -13.48 -3.05
CA GLY A 87 0.90 -13.95 -1.78
C GLY A 87 -0.27 -14.43 -0.92
N ARG A 88 0.02 -15.39 -0.05
CA ARG A 88 -0.94 -15.95 0.88
C ARG A 88 -0.27 -16.34 2.19
N LEU A 89 -0.99 -16.13 3.29
CA LEU A 89 -0.63 -16.57 4.62
C LEU A 89 -1.84 -17.28 5.22
N CYS A 90 -1.74 -18.58 5.43
CA CYS A 90 -2.82 -19.37 6.03
C CYS A 90 -2.54 -19.62 7.51
N LEU A 91 -3.55 -19.40 8.35
CA LEU A 91 -3.50 -19.57 9.79
C LEU A 91 -4.38 -20.75 10.25
N GLY A 92 -4.80 -21.61 9.32
CA GLY A 92 -5.67 -22.75 9.56
C GLY A 92 -7.15 -22.44 9.45
N SER A 93 -7.66 -21.43 10.17
CA SER A 93 -9.08 -21.01 10.12
C SER A 93 -9.33 -19.79 9.24
N HIS A 94 -8.30 -18.96 9.08
CA HIS A 94 -8.33 -17.74 8.29
C HIS A 94 -7.08 -17.67 7.42
N SER A 95 -7.25 -17.09 6.25
CA SER A 95 -6.18 -16.92 5.27
C SER A 95 -6.16 -15.50 4.77
N TYR A 96 -4.97 -14.93 4.68
CA TYR A 96 -4.73 -13.60 4.15
C TYR A 96 -4.19 -13.76 2.75
N VAL A 97 -4.80 -13.09 1.79
CA VAL A 97 -4.43 -13.19 0.38
C VAL A 97 -4.29 -11.81 -0.23
N TRP A 98 -3.28 -11.64 -1.07
CA TRP A 98 -2.99 -10.38 -1.74
C TRP A 98 -2.39 -10.60 -3.12
N ASN A 99 -2.54 -9.58 -3.96
CA ASN A 99 -1.88 -9.51 -5.26
C ASN A 99 -0.64 -8.63 -5.17
N ASN A 100 0.33 -8.90 -6.03
CA ASN A 100 1.47 -8.00 -6.18
C ASN A 100 0.99 -6.64 -6.74
N PRO A 101 1.34 -5.52 -6.08
CA PRO A 101 0.91 -4.18 -6.49
C PRO A 101 1.25 -3.82 -7.93
N ARG A 102 2.30 -4.42 -8.52
CA ARG A 102 2.66 -4.24 -9.93
C ARG A 102 1.53 -4.57 -10.90
N TYR A 103 0.75 -5.61 -10.62
CA TYR A 103 -0.37 -6.00 -11.47
C TYR A 103 -1.60 -5.12 -11.24
N LEU A 104 -1.62 -4.38 -10.13
CA LEU A 104 -2.70 -3.46 -9.76
C LEU A 104 -2.47 -2.08 -10.38
N ASP A 105 -1.21 -1.72 -10.65
CA ASP A 105 -0.82 -0.49 -11.35
C ASP A 105 -1.08 -0.53 -12.87
N ASP A 106 -0.91 -1.72 -13.47
CA ASP A 106 -0.99 -1.91 -14.92
C ASP A 106 -2.13 -2.85 -15.31
N PRO A 107 -3.29 -2.31 -15.75
CA PRO A 107 -4.44 -3.10 -16.16
C PRO A 107 -4.16 -4.09 -17.29
N SER A 108 -3.15 -3.84 -18.13
CA SER A 108 -2.78 -4.75 -19.22
C SER A 108 -2.25 -6.10 -18.71
N LEU A 109 -1.71 -6.12 -17.49
CA LEU A 109 -1.18 -7.33 -16.86
C LEU A 109 -2.26 -8.14 -16.13
N LEU A 110 -3.48 -7.63 -15.96
CA LEU A 110 -4.56 -8.31 -15.22
C LEU A 110 -5.15 -9.52 -15.96
N GLY A 111 -5.11 -9.54 -17.30
CA GLY A 111 -5.76 -10.57 -18.13
C GLY A 111 -4.94 -11.85 -18.31
N ALA A 112 -3.61 -11.73 -18.38
CA ALA A 112 -2.71 -12.87 -18.58
C ALA A 112 -2.27 -13.55 -17.27
N ASN A 113 -2.40 -12.84 -16.15
CA ASN A 113 -1.89 -13.29 -14.88
C ASN A 113 -2.97 -13.82 -13.95
N ARG A 114 -2.54 -14.81 -13.20
CA ARG A 114 -3.31 -15.57 -12.24
C ARG A 114 -3.32 -14.85 -10.89
N LEU A 115 -4.28 -13.93 -10.76
CA LEU A 115 -4.41 -13.02 -9.63
C LEU A 115 -5.62 -13.41 -8.80
N PHE A 116 -5.57 -13.10 -7.51
CA PHE A 116 -6.72 -13.22 -6.65
C PHE A 116 -7.83 -12.27 -7.08
N LYS A 117 -9.03 -12.82 -7.24
CA LYS A 117 -10.23 -12.07 -7.58
C LYS A 117 -11.36 -12.36 -6.59
N VAL A 118 -12.09 -11.31 -6.24
CA VAL A 118 -13.35 -11.37 -5.53
C VAL A 118 -14.39 -10.73 -6.45
N ASP A 119 -15.43 -11.48 -6.79
CA ASP A 119 -16.48 -11.05 -7.72
C ASP A 119 -15.92 -10.50 -9.06
N GLY A 120 -14.92 -11.21 -9.61
CA GLY A 120 -14.25 -10.83 -10.86
C GLY A 120 -13.24 -9.68 -10.76
N ASN A 121 -13.21 -8.95 -9.65
CA ASN A 121 -12.32 -7.80 -9.45
C ASN A 121 -11.01 -8.21 -8.74
N PRO A 122 -9.84 -7.73 -9.19
CA PRO A 122 -8.58 -7.98 -8.51
C PRO A 122 -8.58 -7.34 -7.12
N ILE A 123 -8.01 -8.05 -6.15
CA ILE A 123 -7.95 -7.58 -4.76
C ILE A 123 -6.59 -7.00 -4.41
N ASN A 124 -6.55 -6.11 -3.42
CA ASN A 124 -5.33 -5.65 -2.77
C ASN A 124 -4.89 -6.64 -1.68
N LEU A 125 -5.58 -6.61 -0.53
CA LEU A 125 -5.39 -7.51 0.59
C LEU A 125 -6.75 -7.84 1.20
N VAL A 126 -7.01 -9.13 1.35
CA VAL A 126 -8.28 -9.65 1.85
C VAL A 126 -8.01 -10.71 2.91
N ARG A 127 -8.80 -10.66 3.98
CA ARG A 127 -8.93 -11.73 4.95
C ARG A 127 -10.05 -12.65 4.52
N VAL A 128 -9.81 -13.95 4.52
CA VAL A 128 -10.76 -14.98 4.11
C VAL A 128 -10.98 -15.96 5.23
N VAL A 129 -12.24 -16.30 5.51
CA VAL A 129 -12.59 -17.45 6.34
C VAL A 129 -12.30 -18.72 5.55
N ASP A 130 -11.28 -19.46 5.96
CA ASP A 130 -10.71 -20.61 5.25
C ASP A 130 -10.46 -21.74 6.25
N ALA A 131 -11.54 -22.37 6.72
CA ALA A 131 -11.53 -23.35 7.82
C ALA A 131 -10.60 -24.55 7.61
N ASP A 132 -10.25 -24.85 6.36
CA ASP A 132 -9.41 -25.99 5.99
C ASP A 132 -8.02 -25.56 5.48
N GLY A 133 -7.70 -24.26 5.47
CA GLY A 133 -6.47 -23.73 4.85
C GLY A 133 -6.39 -24.07 3.35
N GLY A 134 -7.52 -24.18 2.66
CA GLY A 134 -7.60 -24.61 1.27
C GLY A 134 -6.84 -23.67 0.33
N LEU A 135 -6.74 -22.38 0.68
CA LEU A 135 -6.01 -21.40 -0.13
C LEU A 135 -4.50 -21.65 -0.17
N CYS A 136 -3.94 -22.36 0.83
CA CYS A 136 -2.53 -22.77 0.84
C CYS A 136 -2.33 -24.24 0.41
N LYS A 137 -3.37 -24.92 -0.07
CA LYS A 137 -3.21 -26.26 -0.65
C LYS A 137 -3.13 -26.14 -2.16
N LYS A 138 -2.13 -26.79 -2.75
CA LYS A 138 -2.07 -26.95 -4.19
C LYS A 138 -3.12 -27.97 -4.63
N ASP A 139 -3.77 -27.69 -5.76
CA ASP A 139 -4.65 -28.63 -6.45
C ASP A 139 -3.84 -29.81 -7.04
N GLY A 140 -4.53 -30.79 -7.63
CA GLY A 140 -3.90 -31.94 -8.29
C GLY A 140 -2.99 -31.56 -9.48
N SER A 141 -3.03 -30.31 -9.96
CA SER A 141 -2.15 -29.75 -10.98
C SER A 141 -0.97 -28.96 -10.40
N GLY A 142 -0.78 -28.98 -9.07
CA GLY A 142 0.29 -28.26 -8.38
C GLY A 142 0.07 -26.75 -8.26
N LYS A 143 -1.16 -26.27 -8.48
CA LYS A 143 -1.50 -24.84 -8.52
C LYS A 143 -2.29 -24.44 -7.29
N TYR A 144 -2.09 -23.23 -6.81
CA TYR A 144 -2.91 -22.73 -5.70
C TYR A 144 -4.23 -22.13 -6.20
N PRO A 145 -5.30 -22.13 -5.38
CA PRO A 145 -6.53 -21.42 -5.69
C PRO A 145 -6.32 -19.90 -5.77
N GLU A 146 -7.06 -19.26 -6.67
CA GLU A 146 -6.99 -17.80 -6.93
C GLU A 146 -8.37 -17.14 -6.92
N MET A 147 -9.44 -17.92 -6.75
CA MET A 147 -10.78 -17.38 -6.57
C MET A 147 -11.14 -17.39 -5.10
N VAL A 148 -11.67 -16.27 -4.62
CA VAL A 148 -12.13 -16.09 -3.25
C VAL A 148 -13.61 -15.78 -3.28
N ASP A 149 -14.36 -16.50 -2.45
CA ASP A 149 -15.79 -16.27 -2.27
C ASP A 149 -16.02 -14.95 -1.51
N LEU A 150 -16.83 -14.06 -2.08
CA LEU A 150 -17.19 -12.78 -1.47
C LEU A 150 -17.78 -12.98 -0.07
N ALA A 151 -18.63 -13.99 0.12
CA ALA A 151 -19.32 -14.26 1.38
C ALA A 151 -18.37 -14.64 2.53
N LYS A 152 -17.16 -15.14 2.20
CA LYS A 152 -16.13 -15.53 3.16
C LYS A 152 -15.03 -14.47 3.31
N SER A 153 -15.12 -13.37 2.56
CA SER A 153 -14.05 -12.40 2.41
C SER A 153 -14.33 -11.10 3.16
N SER A 154 -13.28 -10.47 3.67
CA SER A 154 -13.31 -9.13 4.26
C SER A 154 -12.13 -8.33 3.73
N ASN A 155 -12.43 -7.24 3.02
CA ASN A 155 -11.41 -6.34 2.48
C ASN A 155 -10.70 -5.62 3.63
N LEU A 156 -9.37 -5.72 3.66
CA LEU A 156 -8.54 -5.03 4.65
C LEU A 156 -7.91 -3.75 4.11
N LEU A 157 -7.83 -3.64 2.78
CA LEU A 157 -7.43 -2.43 2.08
C LEU A 157 -8.58 -2.01 1.16
N ARG A 158 -8.71 -0.70 0.92
CA ARG A 158 -9.74 -0.18 0.00
C ARG A 158 -9.59 -0.82 -1.37
N SER A 159 -10.75 -1.09 -2.00
CA SER A 159 -10.82 -1.57 -3.38
C SER A 159 -10.28 -0.50 -4.34
N ILE A 160 -9.64 -0.94 -5.42
CA ILE A 160 -9.00 -0.10 -6.43
C ILE A 160 -10.09 0.49 -7.34
N SER A 161 -10.74 1.56 -6.90
CA SER A 161 -11.51 2.41 -7.81
C SER A 161 -10.57 3.48 -8.35
N SER A 162 -9.94 3.19 -9.49
CA SER A 162 -9.28 4.10 -10.45
C SER A 162 -8.73 5.45 -9.92
N GLY A 163 -7.41 5.63 -10.01
CA GLY A 163 -6.79 6.95 -10.11
C GLY A 163 -5.68 7.21 -9.11
N ASP A 164 -6.01 7.28 -7.82
CA ASP A 164 -5.12 7.90 -6.86
C ASP A 164 -4.86 7.01 -5.63
N GLY A 165 -3.58 6.65 -5.43
CA GLY A 165 -3.08 6.23 -4.12
C GLY A 165 -3.59 4.89 -3.59
N SER A 166 -3.91 3.91 -4.44
CA SER A 166 -4.18 2.55 -3.95
C SER A 166 -2.97 2.00 -3.19
N ILE A 167 -3.23 1.45 -2.01
CA ILE A 167 -2.21 0.86 -1.14
C ILE A 167 -2.18 -0.64 -1.41
N GLY A 168 -0.98 -1.18 -1.61
CA GLY A 168 -0.74 -2.59 -1.85
C GLY A 168 0.30 -3.19 -0.91
N MET A 169 0.30 -4.52 -0.84
CA MET A 169 1.26 -5.30 -0.07
C MET A 169 2.52 -5.58 -0.89
N HIS A 170 3.66 -5.02 -0.50
CA HIS A 170 4.93 -5.12 -1.23
C HIS A 170 5.79 -6.33 -0.82
N ASP A 171 5.78 -6.62 0.47
CA ASP A 171 6.59 -7.69 1.04
C ASP A 171 5.89 -8.24 2.27
N VAL A 172 6.04 -9.54 2.49
CA VAL A 172 5.62 -10.23 3.70
C VAL A 172 6.64 -11.31 4.01
N THR A 173 7.16 -11.30 5.22
CA THR A 173 8.01 -12.37 5.75
C THR A 173 7.43 -12.87 7.07
N LEU A 174 7.49 -14.19 7.25
CA LEU A 174 7.07 -14.86 8.47
C LEU A 174 8.22 -15.76 8.93
N GLU A 175 8.64 -15.58 10.18
CA GLU A 175 9.71 -16.36 10.80
C GLU A 175 9.19 -16.96 12.11
N LYS A 176 9.29 -18.28 12.27
CA LYS A 176 8.99 -18.96 13.53
C LYS A 176 10.18 -18.75 14.48
N ILE A 177 9.94 -18.15 15.64
CA ILE A 177 10.96 -17.85 16.66
C ILE A 177 11.19 -19.06 17.57
N THR A 178 10.13 -19.78 17.92
CA THR A 178 10.19 -20.95 18.79
C THR A 178 10.74 -22.17 18.03
N SER A 179 11.63 -22.92 18.66
CA SER A 179 12.25 -24.13 18.10
C SER A 179 11.33 -25.35 18.10
N ASP A 180 10.33 -25.38 18.97
CA ASP A 180 9.59 -26.60 19.27
C ASP A 180 8.32 -26.72 18.40
N ASP A 181 7.88 -27.95 18.14
CA ASP A 181 6.67 -28.26 17.37
C ASP A 181 5.40 -28.29 18.23
N SER A 182 5.36 -27.39 19.22
CA SER A 182 4.18 -27.15 20.04
C SER A 182 3.06 -26.52 19.22
N ARG A 183 1.81 -26.70 19.69
CA ARG A 183 0.62 -25.99 19.15
C ARG A 183 0.70 -24.48 19.41
N GLU A 184 1.50 -24.09 20.40
CA GLU A 184 1.83 -22.71 20.74
C GLU A 184 3.24 -22.38 20.23
N ALA A 185 3.35 -21.28 19.51
CA ALA A 185 4.58 -20.80 18.88
C ALA A 185 4.55 -19.28 18.74
N LEU A 186 5.73 -18.68 18.77
CA LEU A 186 5.93 -17.26 18.48
C LEU A 186 6.41 -17.11 17.04
N TYR A 187 5.85 -16.13 16.34
CA TYR A 187 6.27 -15.76 14.99
C TYR A 187 6.60 -14.27 14.94
N LYS A 188 7.66 -13.94 14.20
CA LYS A 188 7.92 -12.59 13.72
C LYS A 188 7.27 -12.44 12.36
N LEU A 189 6.23 -11.61 12.28
CA LEU A 189 5.62 -11.22 11.02
C LEU A 189 6.11 -9.81 10.66
N THR A 190 6.63 -9.68 9.46
CA THR A 190 7.02 -8.40 8.88
C THR A 190 6.28 -8.21 7.57
N PHE A 191 5.69 -7.05 7.36
CA PHE A 191 5.04 -6.74 6.08
C PHE A 191 5.22 -5.28 5.70
N THR A 192 5.23 -5.01 4.40
CA THR A 192 5.45 -3.68 3.84
C THR A 192 4.21 -3.24 3.07
N LEU A 193 3.59 -2.15 3.50
CA LEU A 193 2.48 -1.51 2.79
C LEU A 193 2.98 -0.25 2.12
N GLY A 194 2.52 0.01 0.91
CA GLY A 194 2.87 1.23 0.20
C GLY A 194 1.98 1.48 -0.98
N THR A 195 2.17 2.60 -1.67
CA THR A 195 1.45 2.89 -2.90
C THR A 195 1.68 1.80 -3.94
N SER A 196 0.65 1.53 -4.74
CA SER A 196 0.70 0.52 -5.79
C SER A 196 1.32 1.05 -7.07
N LYS A 197 1.62 2.35 -7.19
CA LYS A 197 2.30 2.91 -8.35
C LYS A 197 3.76 2.46 -8.37
N MET A 198 4.10 1.47 -9.18
CA MET A 198 5.47 0.90 -9.19
C MET A 198 6.47 1.87 -9.81
N SER A 199 6.03 2.78 -10.68
CA SER A 199 6.89 3.81 -11.25
C SER A 199 7.45 4.77 -10.21
N GLU A 200 6.87 4.86 -9.02
CA GLU A 200 7.26 5.77 -7.93
C GLU A 200 8.17 5.11 -6.88
N ILE A 201 8.38 3.79 -6.93
CA ILE A 201 9.08 3.03 -5.89
C ILE A 201 10.40 2.45 -6.42
N ARG A 202 11.45 2.56 -5.61
CA ARG A 202 12.78 1.96 -5.85
C ARG A 202 13.27 1.29 -4.58
N ASN A 203 13.58 0.00 -4.62
CA ASN A 203 14.18 -0.74 -3.50
C ASN A 203 13.44 -0.56 -2.15
N SER A 204 12.09 -0.58 -2.18
CA SER A 204 11.24 -0.37 -1.00
C SER A 204 11.25 1.05 -0.40
N SER A 205 11.67 2.04 -1.17
CA SER A 205 11.51 3.46 -0.83
C SER A 205 10.87 4.23 -2.00
N CYS A 206 10.28 5.38 -1.72
CA CYS A 206 9.88 6.30 -2.77
C CYS A 206 11.09 6.81 -3.54
N LYS A 207 10.92 7.03 -4.85
CA LYS A 207 11.90 7.70 -5.70
C LYS A 207 12.09 9.14 -5.28
N ASP A 208 13.21 9.71 -5.73
CA ASP A 208 13.56 11.10 -5.44
C ASP A 208 12.66 12.07 -6.23
N PRO A 209 12.28 13.23 -5.66
CA PRO A 209 11.49 14.26 -6.35
C PRO A 209 12.13 14.80 -7.64
N SER A 210 13.45 14.62 -7.84
CA SER A 210 14.17 15.06 -9.04
C SER A 210 13.97 14.14 -10.27
N GLU A 211 13.34 12.98 -10.10
CA GLU A 211 13.08 12.05 -11.21
C GLU A 211 11.76 12.40 -11.94
N THR A 212 11.81 12.53 -13.26
CA THR A 212 10.76 13.14 -14.12
C THR A 212 9.42 12.40 -14.18
N ASP A 213 9.36 11.15 -13.73
CA ASP A 213 8.15 10.31 -13.73
C ASP A 213 7.63 10.01 -12.31
N ASN A 214 8.10 10.75 -11.31
CA ASN A 214 7.76 10.53 -9.91
C ASN A 214 6.66 11.49 -9.45
N ASN A 215 5.47 10.95 -9.16
CA ASN A 215 4.46 11.68 -8.40
C ASN A 215 4.74 11.51 -6.89
N PHE A 216 5.83 12.13 -6.42
CA PHE A 216 6.29 12.06 -5.03
C PHE A 216 5.21 12.48 -4.02
N ASP A 217 4.25 13.28 -4.47
CA ASP A 217 3.16 13.83 -3.67
C ASP A 217 2.22 12.74 -3.13
N PHE A 218 2.20 11.57 -3.77
CA PHE A 218 1.36 10.44 -3.37
C PHE A 218 2.15 9.19 -3.00
N CYS A 219 3.47 9.16 -3.26
CA CYS A 219 4.28 8.01 -2.86
C CYS A 219 4.48 7.94 -1.34
N SER A 220 4.17 6.78 -0.78
CA SER A 220 4.42 6.46 0.61
C SER A 220 4.52 4.95 0.77
N ILE A 221 5.47 4.50 1.60
CA ILE A 221 5.75 3.10 1.89
C ILE A 221 6.20 3.00 3.34
N ASN A 222 5.66 2.03 4.07
CA ASN A 222 6.03 1.78 5.45
C ASN A 222 6.12 0.28 5.74
N LYS A 223 7.07 -0.07 6.61
CA LYS A 223 7.32 -1.43 7.06
C LYS A 223 6.76 -1.61 8.46
N PHE A 224 5.95 -2.63 8.62
CA PHE A 224 5.34 -3.03 9.89
C PHE A 224 5.99 -4.32 10.36
N GLU A 225 6.35 -4.37 11.63
CA GLU A 225 6.94 -5.53 12.28
C GLU A 225 6.16 -5.84 13.56
N MET A 226 5.82 -7.10 13.76
CA MET A 226 5.16 -7.55 14.98
C MET A 226 5.54 -8.97 15.37
N ILE A 227 5.56 -9.21 16.67
CA ILE A 227 5.61 -10.56 17.23
C ILE A 227 4.18 -11.00 17.53
N VAL A 228 3.82 -12.18 17.06
CA VAL A 228 2.50 -12.80 17.27
C VAL A 228 2.68 -14.17 17.90
N ARG A 229 1.71 -14.58 18.71
CA ARG A 229 1.68 -15.88 19.37
C ARG A 229 0.47 -16.68 18.92
N THR A 230 0.63 -17.99 18.86
CA THR A 230 -0.46 -18.96 18.73
C THR A 230 -0.80 -19.54 20.09
N ASN A 231 -2.09 -19.79 20.36
CA ASN A 231 -2.55 -20.41 21.61
C ASN A 231 -3.10 -21.84 21.44
N GLY A 232 -3.16 -22.35 20.20
CA GLY A 232 -3.42 -23.78 19.93
C GLY A 232 -4.86 -24.19 19.72
#